data_AF-A0A2U3AIH8-F1
#
_entry.id   AF-A0A2U3AIH8-F1
#
_cell.length_a   1.000
_cell.length_b   1.000
_cell.length_c   1.000
_cell.angle_alpha   90.00
_cell.angle_beta   90.00
_cell.angle_gamma   90.00
#
_symmetry.space_group_name_H-M   'P 1'
#
loop_
_entity.id
_entity.type
_entity.pdbx_description
1 polymer ?
#
loop_
_entity_poly.entity_id
_entity_poly.type
_entity_poly.pdbx_seq_one_letter_code
_entity_poly.pdbx_strand_id
1 'polypeptide(L)'
;MKRLGISVYPQHSSVEEMKNYIQLAHNNGFDRIFTCLMSLNDAAEKQKLQEVTHFAKNLGFDISADIAPPVFEEMGLTYRDINVLKKEFNLAALRLDMGFSGQEEALMSLDPCDLKVELNISNGTKYVENILSYKANPANIIGCHNFYPLNSQIKRNTLLKKIS
;
A
#
# COMPACT_ATOMS: atom_id res chain seq x y z
N MET A 1 1.09 9.81 16.09
CA MET A 1 2.45 9.38 16.47
C MET A 1 3.27 9.15 15.22
N LYS A 2 4.59 9.37 15.27
CA LYS A 2 5.50 9.08 14.16
C LYS A 2 5.76 7.57 14.15
N ARG A 3 5.77 6.96 12.96
CA ARG A 3 6.02 5.53 12.74
C ARG A 3 7.18 5.36 11.77
N LEU A 4 7.91 4.26 11.90
CA LEU A 4 8.97 3.88 10.97
C LEU A 4 8.56 2.61 10.23
N GLY A 5 8.86 2.58 8.93
CA GLY A 5 8.54 1.45 8.07
C GLY A 5 9.70 1.04 7.18
N ILE A 6 9.61 -0.19 6.69
CA ILE A 6 10.54 -0.77 5.72
C ILE A 6 9.79 -1.11 4.42
N SER A 7 10.53 -1.27 3.33
CA SER A 7 9.97 -1.79 2.07
C SER A 7 10.47 -3.20 1.82
N VAL A 8 9.59 -4.09 1.36
CA VAL A 8 9.92 -5.48 1.07
C VAL A 8 9.41 -5.84 -0.32
N TYR A 9 10.28 -6.36 -1.18
CA TYR A 9 9.96 -6.71 -2.56
C TYR A 9 10.30 -8.20 -2.81
N PRO A 10 9.29 -9.08 -2.89
CA PRO A 10 9.51 -10.51 -3.04
C PRO A 10 10.37 -10.90 -4.24
N GLN A 11 10.33 -10.13 -5.34
CA GLN A 11 11.03 -10.49 -6.58
C GLN A 11 12.56 -10.46 -6.46
N HIS A 12 13.11 -9.86 -5.39
CA HIS A 12 14.54 -9.54 -5.29
C HIS A 12 15.25 -10.24 -4.14
N SER A 13 14.57 -11.09 -3.37
CA SER A 13 15.16 -11.75 -2.19
C SER A 13 14.49 -13.09 -1.91
N SER A 14 15.14 -13.98 -1.16
CA SER A 14 14.51 -15.22 -0.68
C SER A 14 13.51 -14.95 0.46
N VAL A 15 12.63 -15.92 0.75
CA VAL A 15 11.71 -15.86 1.91
C VAL A 15 12.49 -15.67 3.21
N GLU A 16 13.57 -16.43 3.38
CA GLU A 16 14.37 -16.45 4.61
C GLU A 16 15.05 -15.09 4.85
N GLU A 17 15.68 -14.52 3.82
CA GLU A 17 16.29 -13.19 3.89
C GLU A 17 15.26 -12.11 4.26
N MET A 18 14.08 -12.15 3.65
CA MET A 18 13.00 -11.21 3.97
C MET A 18 12.50 -11.36 5.40
N LYS A 19 12.30 -12.59 5.89
CA LYS A 19 11.90 -12.83 7.28
C LYS A 19 12.96 -12.34 8.27
N ASN A 20 14.24 -12.60 8.00
CA ASN A 20 15.34 -12.11 8.82
C ASN A 20 15.39 -10.58 8.84
N TYR A 21 15.19 -9.94 7.69
CA TYR A 21 15.13 -8.47 7.60
C TYR A 21 13.94 -7.87 8.36
N ILE A 22 12.75 -8.47 8.23
CA ILE A 22 11.54 -8.06 8.96
C ILE A 22 11.72 -8.23 10.46
N GLN A 23 12.32 -9.35 10.89
CA GLN A 23 12.61 -9.61 12.31
C GLN A 23 13.59 -8.58 12.87
N LEU A 24 14.63 -8.23 12.09
CA LEU A 24 15.57 -7.19 12.48
C LEU A 24 14.87 -5.83 12.63
N ALA A 25 14.00 -5.46 11.68
CA ALA A 25 13.24 -4.21 11.74
C ALA A 25 12.30 -4.17 12.96
N HIS A 26 11.59 -5.27 13.25
CA HIS A 26 10.74 -5.42 14.43
C HIS A 26 11.54 -5.18 15.73
N ASN A 27 12.71 -5.81 15.84
CA ASN A 27 13.57 -5.67 17.02
C ASN A 27 14.08 -4.22 17.21
N ASN A 28 14.03 -3.39 16.17
CA ASN A 28 14.39 -1.98 16.19
C ASN A 28 13.17 -1.04 16.26
N GLY A 29 11.97 -1.57 16.52
CA GLY A 29 10.75 -0.76 16.73
C GLY A 29 10.07 -0.27 15.45
N PHE A 30 10.37 -0.87 14.30
CA PHE A 30 9.61 -0.63 13.07
C PHE A 30 8.31 -1.43 13.12
N ASP A 31 7.23 -0.83 12.62
CA ASP A 31 5.88 -1.40 12.74
C ASP A 31 5.07 -1.28 11.44
N ARG A 32 5.70 -0.84 10.34
CA ARG A 32 5.04 -0.68 9.04
C ARG A 32 5.85 -1.31 7.90
N ILE A 33 5.16 -1.97 6.97
CA ILE A 33 5.76 -2.51 5.74
C ILE A 33 5.06 -1.91 4.53
N PHE A 34 5.85 -1.55 3.52
CA PHE A 34 5.38 -1.26 2.17
C PHE A 34 5.82 -2.37 1.21
N THR A 35 4.92 -2.85 0.37
CA THR A 35 5.19 -3.87 -0.67
C THR A 35 4.39 -3.57 -1.94
N CYS A 36 4.61 -4.34 -3.00
CA CYS A 36 3.91 -4.19 -4.27
C CYS A 36 3.37 -5.55 -4.77
N LEU A 37 2.15 -5.52 -5.32
CA LEU A 37 1.42 -6.68 -5.85
C LEU A 37 1.66 -6.93 -7.36
N MET A 38 2.78 -6.47 -7.90
CA MET A 38 3.09 -6.55 -9.34
C MET A 38 3.17 -7.98 -9.91
N SER A 39 3.45 -8.99 -9.10
CA SER A 39 3.77 -10.35 -9.59
C SER A 39 2.77 -11.41 -9.14
N LEU A 40 1.51 -11.03 -8.91
CA LEU A 40 0.49 -11.98 -8.44
C LEU A 40 0.09 -13.06 -9.46
N ASN A 41 0.42 -12.86 -10.74
CA ASN A 41 0.19 -13.86 -11.79
C ASN A 41 1.17 -15.05 -11.71
N ASP A 42 2.31 -14.88 -11.02
CA ASP A 42 3.24 -15.97 -10.74
C ASP A 42 2.87 -16.61 -9.39
N ALA A 43 2.49 -17.88 -9.42
CA ALA A 43 2.06 -18.63 -8.24
C ALA A 43 3.16 -18.73 -7.17
N ALA A 44 4.44 -18.84 -7.57
CA ALA A 44 5.56 -18.94 -6.65
C ALA A 44 5.80 -17.60 -5.94
N GLU A 45 5.77 -16.48 -6.68
CA GLU A 45 5.91 -15.14 -6.10
C GLU A 45 4.70 -14.75 -5.25
N LYS A 46 3.48 -15.14 -5.66
CA LYS A 46 2.27 -14.98 -4.82
C LYS A 46 2.41 -15.73 -3.50
N GLN A 47 2.81 -16.99 -3.52
CA GLN A 47 2.98 -17.80 -2.29
C GLN A 47 4.06 -17.20 -1.38
N LYS A 48 5.18 -16.77 -1.96
CA LYS A 48 6.27 -16.11 -1.26
C LYS A 48 5.80 -14.84 -0.55
N LEU A 49 5.02 -14.00 -1.23
CA LEU A 49 4.44 -12.81 -0.63
C LEU A 49 3.45 -13.14 0.49
N GLN A 50 2.60 -14.15 0.32
CA GLN A 50 1.67 -14.60 1.37
C GLN A 50 2.43 -15.05 2.63
N GLU A 51 3.50 -15.82 2.46
CA GLU A 51 4.31 -16.30 3.59
C GLU A 51 5.00 -15.15 4.34
N VAL A 52 5.56 -14.20 3.61
CA VAL A 52 6.24 -13.03 4.17
C VAL A 52 5.26 -12.10 4.89
N THR A 53 4.12 -11.82 4.27
CA THR A 53 3.08 -10.94 4.87
C THR A 53 2.45 -11.58 6.10
N HIS A 54 2.21 -12.90 6.09
CA HIS A 54 1.73 -13.61 7.27
C HIS A 54 2.73 -13.53 8.43
N PHE A 55 4.02 -13.76 8.15
CA PHE A 55 5.08 -13.61 9.16
C PHE A 55 5.12 -12.20 9.75
N ALA A 56 5.11 -11.17 8.89
CA ALA A 56 5.09 -9.78 9.33
C ALA A 56 3.85 -9.45 10.17
N LYS A 57 2.68 -9.97 9.80
CA LYS A 57 1.45 -9.74 10.57
C LYS A 57 1.53 -10.33 11.97
N ASN A 58 2.12 -11.52 12.12
CA ASN A 58 2.33 -12.16 13.42
C ASN A 58 3.28 -11.39 14.33
N LEU A 59 4.18 -10.59 13.75
CA LEU A 59 5.04 -9.63 14.47
C LEU A 59 4.35 -8.27 14.74
N GLY A 60 3.11 -8.09 14.31
CA GLY A 60 2.34 -6.87 14.56
C GLY A 60 2.54 -5.75 13.53
N PHE A 61 3.15 -6.03 12.37
CA PHE A 61 3.28 -5.01 11.32
C PHE A 61 1.95 -4.66 10.66
N ASP A 62 1.79 -3.38 10.33
CA ASP A 62 0.80 -2.92 9.36
C ASP A 62 1.39 -2.95 7.95
N ILE A 63 0.75 -3.69 7.06
CA ILE A 63 1.22 -3.92 5.69
C ILE A 63 0.40 -3.06 4.74
N SER A 64 1.07 -2.16 4.02
CA SER A 64 0.52 -1.44 2.88
C SER A 64 1.04 -2.09 1.59
N ALA A 65 0.13 -2.42 0.68
CA ALA A 65 0.49 -3.01 -0.60
C ALA A 65 0.04 -2.10 -1.74
N ASP A 66 0.94 -1.85 -2.67
CA ASP A 66 0.66 -1.10 -3.88
C ASP A 66 0.17 -2.02 -4.99
N ILE A 67 -0.86 -1.57 -5.71
CA ILE A 67 -1.41 -2.31 -6.84
C ILE A 67 -1.67 -1.35 -8.00
N ALA A 68 -1.18 -1.74 -9.16
CA ALA A 68 -1.45 -1.03 -10.40
C ALA A 68 -2.82 -1.47 -10.96
N PRO A 69 -3.61 -0.56 -11.57
CA PRO A 69 -4.91 -0.90 -12.14
C PRO A 69 -4.90 -2.10 -13.12
N PRO A 70 -3.89 -2.28 -14.01
CA PRO A 70 -3.85 -3.43 -14.89
C PRO A 70 -3.83 -4.77 -14.15
N VAL A 71 -3.16 -4.83 -12.98
CA VAL A 71 -3.10 -6.06 -12.15
C VAL A 71 -4.48 -6.38 -11.57
N PHE A 72 -5.26 -5.36 -11.21
CA PHE A 72 -6.65 -5.54 -10.78
C PHE A 72 -7.49 -6.20 -11.87
N GLU A 73 -7.40 -5.68 -13.10
CA GLU A 73 -8.14 -6.18 -14.26
C GLU A 73 -7.71 -7.61 -14.66
N GLU A 74 -6.41 -7.88 -14.71
CA GLU A 74 -5.85 -9.19 -15.04
C GLU A 74 -6.29 -10.29 -14.05
N MET A 75 -6.42 -9.93 -12.77
CA MET A 75 -6.90 -10.85 -11.75
C MET A 75 -8.43 -11.00 -11.73
N GLY A 76 -9.15 -10.27 -12.59
CA GLY A 76 -10.62 -10.21 -12.59
C GLY A 76 -11.19 -9.62 -11.29
N LEU A 77 -10.39 -8.84 -10.57
CA LEU A 77 -10.77 -8.19 -9.32
C LEU A 77 -11.30 -6.78 -9.61
N THR A 78 -12.21 -6.34 -8.77
CA THR A 78 -12.70 -4.95 -8.76
C THR A 78 -12.42 -4.29 -7.43
N TYR A 79 -12.68 -2.98 -7.32
CA TYR A 79 -12.61 -2.25 -6.04
C TYR A 79 -13.54 -2.83 -4.96
N ARG A 80 -14.48 -3.71 -5.30
CA ARG A 80 -15.37 -4.41 -4.37
C ARG A 80 -14.72 -5.65 -3.76
N ASP A 81 -13.64 -6.14 -4.37
CA ASP A 81 -12.97 -7.38 -3.98
C ASP A 81 -11.73 -7.13 -3.10
N ILE A 82 -11.55 -5.90 -2.63
CA ILE A 82 -10.42 -5.50 -1.77
C ILE A 82 -10.30 -6.33 -0.49
N ASN A 83 -11.42 -6.85 0.02
CA ASN A 83 -11.44 -7.73 1.19
C ASN A 83 -10.75 -9.08 0.90
N VAL A 84 -10.79 -9.56 -0.35
CA VAL A 84 -10.06 -10.77 -0.76
C VAL A 84 -8.57 -10.52 -0.64
N LEU A 85 -8.07 -9.41 -1.22
CA LEU A 85 -6.66 -9.02 -1.12
C LEU A 85 -6.23 -8.79 0.34
N LYS A 86 -7.07 -8.14 1.14
CA LYS A 86 -6.83 -7.96 2.59
C LYS A 86 -6.60 -9.30 3.28
N LYS A 87 -7.46 -10.28 3.04
CA LYS A 87 -7.38 -11.60 3.69
C LYS A 87 -6.19 -12.41 3.18
N GLU A 88 -5.97 -12.43 1.86
CA GLU A 88 -4.88 -13.20 1.26
C GLU A 88 -3.49 -12.70 1.70
N PHE A 89 -3.31 -11.38 1.86
CA PHE A 89 -2.01 -10.77 2.13
C PHE A 89 -1.93 -10.04 3.47
N ASN A 90 -2.92 -10.23 4.36
CA ASN A 90 -2.98 -9.61 5.69
C ASN A 90 -2.81 -8.07 5.68
N LEU A 91 -3.40 -7.41 4.68
CA LEU A 91 -3.19 -5.98 4.45
C LEU A 91 -3.89 -5.11 5.49
N ALA A 92 -3.20 -4.07 5.92
CA ALA A 92 -3.77 -2.96 6.70
C ALA A 92 -4.17 -1.80 5.77
N ALA A 93 -3.50 -1.64 4.64
CA ALA A 93 -3.81 -0.64 3.63
C ALA A 93 -3.58 -1.16 2.21
N LEU A 94 -4.35 -0.64 1.26
CA LEU A 94 -4.16 -0.81 -0.17
C LEU A 94 -3.84 0.54 -0.80
N ARG A 95 -2.68 0.63 -1.45
CA ARG A 95 -2.23 1.81 -2.16
C ARG A 95 -2.61 1.74 -3.63
N LEU A 96 -3.11 2.85 -4.14
CA LEU A 96 -3.59 2.99 -5.51
C LEU A 96 -2.68 4.00 -6.25
N ASP A 97 -1.59 3.52 -6.85
CA ASP A 97 -0.51 4.38 -7.37
C ASP A 97 -0.96 5.37 -8.46
N MET A 98 -1.75 4.89 -9.43
CA MET A 98 -2.26 5.69 -10.55
C MET A 98 -3.57 6.45 -10.24
N GLY A 99 -4.21 6.12 -9.12
CA GLY A 99 -5.58 6.55 -8.81
C GLY A 99 -6.63 6.04 -9.79
N PHE A 100 -7.90 6.10 -9.39
CA PHE A 100 -9.07 5.88 -10.23
C PHE A 100 -9.79 7.22 -10.47
N SER A 101 -11.13 7.25 -10.45
CA SER A 101 -11.92 8.46 -10.70
C SER A 101 -12.13 9.33 -9.45
N GLY A 102 -11.71 8.85 -8.27
CA GLY A 102 -12.03 9.40 -6.95
C GLY A 102 -13.26 8.74 -6.31
N GLN A 103 -14.19 8.23 -7.12
CA GLN A 103 -15.39 7.56 -6.64
C GLN A 103 -15.07 6.17 -6.10
N GLU A 104 -14.21 5.41 -6.77
CA GLU A 104 -13.83 4.06 -6.34
C GLU A 104 -13.11 4.09 -5.00
N GLU A 105 -12.21 5.05 -4.79
CA GLU A 105 -11.49 5.28 -3.55
C GLU A 105 -12.43 5.67 -2.41
N ALA A 106 -13.42 6.52 -2.69
CA ALA A 106 -14.45 6.86 -1.74
C ALA A 106 -15.27 5.63 -1.33
N LEU A 107 -15.68 4.80 -2.29
CA LEU A 107 -16.40 3.55 -2.02
C LEU A 107 -15.55 2.56 -1.23
N MET A 108 -14.28 2.38 -1.57
CA MET A 108 -13.35 1.52 -0.84
C MET A 108 -13.17 1.97 0.61
N SER A 109 -13.11 3.29 0.86
CA SER A 109 -12.98 3.83 2.22
C SER A 109 -14.19 3.55 3.12
N LEU A 110 -15.36 3.30 2.51
CA LEU A 110 -16.61 2.98 3.19
C LEU A 110 -16.80 1.49 3.43
N ASP A 111 -15.92 0.64 2.88
CA ASP A 111 -16.01 -0.81 3.04
C ASP A 111 -15.82 -1.21 4.53
N PRO A 112 -16.66 -2.12 5.06
CA PRO A 112 -16.60 -2.53 6.46
C PRO A 112 -15.39 -3.40 6.81
N CYS A 113 -14.55 -3.79 5.83
CA CYS A 113 -13.44 -4.70 6.08
C CYS A 113 -12.25 -4.07 6.82
N ASP A 114 -12.30 -2.81 7.27
CA ASP A 114 -11.22 -2.09 7.97
C ASP A 114 -9.89 -2.12 7.18
N LEU A 115 -9.97 -1.94 5.86
CA LEU A 115 -8.83 -1.74 4.98
C LEU A 115 -8.68 -0.25 4.70
N LYS A 116 -7.50 0.31 4.96
CA LYS A 116 -7.24 1.71 4.64
C LYS A 116 -6.93 1.88 3.15
N VAL A 117 -7.41 2.97 2.57
CA VAL A 117 -7.07 3.39 1.21
C VAL A 117 -5.88 4.34 1.30
N GLU A 118 -4.75 3.95 0.74
CA GLU A 118 -3.54 4.75 0.69
C GLU A 118 -3.42 5.51 -0.65
N LEU A 119 -3.49 6.83 -0.56
CA LEU A 119 -3.47 7.70 -1.73
C LEU A 119 -2.05 8.12 -2.10
N ASN A 120 -1.82 8.24 -3.40
CA ASN A 120 -0.61 8.86 -3.92
C ASN A 120 -0.66 10.39 -3.78
N ILE A 121 -0.16 10.90 -2.66
CA ILE A 121 -0.13 12.34 -2.39
C ILE A 121 0.97 13.09 -3.16
N SER A 122 1.73 12.39 -4.01
CA SER A 122 2.61 13.04 -4.98
C SER A 122 1.87 13.65 -6.17
N ASN A 123 0.59 13.35 -6.43
CA ASN A 123 -0.15 13.90 -7.59
C ASN A 123 -0.85 15.25 -7.33
N GLY A 124 -0.82 15.77 -6.10
CA GLY A 124 -1.36 17.09 -5.73
C GLY A 124 -2.68 17.04 -4.96
N THR A 125 -3.11 18.20 -4.42
CA THR A 125 -4.21 18.31 -3.44
C THR A 125 -5.61 18.06 -4.02
N LYS A 126 -5.85 18.42 -5.29
CA LYS A 126 -7.16 18.28 -5.95
C LYS A 126 -7.68 16.84 -6.00
N TYR A 127 -6.79 15.86 -5.99
CA TYR A 127 -7.17 14.45 -6.02
C TYR A 127 -7.81 14.01 -4.69
N VAL A 128 -7.25 14.44 -3.56
CA VAL A 128 -7.83 14.19 -2.23
C VAL A 128 -9.18 14.90 -2.10
N GLU A 129 -9.27 16.15 -2.54
CA GLU A 129 -10.54 16.92 -2.55
C GLU A 129 -11.63 16.22 -3.37
N ASN A 130 -11.27 15.70 -4.55
CA ASN A 130 -12.19 14.95 -5.40
C ASN A 130 -12.74 13.71 -4.70
N ILE A 131 -11.89 12.91 -4.05
CA ILE A 131 -12.32 11.72 -3.28
C ILE A 131 -13.25 12.10 -2.13
N LEU A 132 -12.89 13.14 -1.37
CA LEU A 132 -13.71 13.61 -0.25
C LEU A 132 -15.06 14.18 -0.71
N SER A 133 -15.14 14.73 -1.93
CA SER A 133 -16.41 15.21 -2.51
C SER A 133 -17.44 14.09 -2.71
N TYR A 134 -17.00 12.84 -2.86
CA TYR A 134 -17.84 11.64 -2.92
C TYR A 134 -18.23 11.07 -1.54
N LYS A 135 -18.05 11.84 -0.46
CA LYS A 135 -18.36 11.43 0.93
C LYS A 135 -17.56 10.20 1.40
N ALA A 136 -16.30 10.12 1.00
CA ALA A 136 -15.37 9.12 1.52
C ALA A 136 -15.24 9.20 3.04
N ASN A 137 -14.90 8.09 3.70
CA ASN A 137 -14.60 8.05 5.12
C ASN A 137 -13.14 8.49 5.38
N PRO A 138 -12.89 9.68 5.94
CA PRO A 138 -11.53 10.19 6.10
C PRO A 138 -10.69 9.36 7.09
N ALA A 139 -11.31 8.64 8.03
CA ALA A 139 -10.59 7.80 8.99
C ALA A 139 -9.92 6.57 8.32
N ASN A 140 -10.41 6.20 7.13
CA ASN A 140 -9.89 5.09 6.33
C ASN A 140 -8.99 5.57 5.18
N ILE A 141 -8.69 6.86 5.09
CA ILE A 141 -7.78 7.42 4.09
C ILE A 141 -6.42 7.72 4.73
N ILE A 142 -5.35 7.27 4.08
CA ILE A 142 -3.97 7.64 4.42
C ILE A 142 -3.24 8.10 3.15
N GLY A 143 -2.12 8.80 3.31
CA GLY A 143 -1.34 9.32 2.18
C GLY A 143 0.12 8.86 2.24
N CYS A 144 0.66 8.48 1.08
CA CYS A 144 2.07 8.14 0.92
C CYS A 144 2.65 8.78 -0.35
N HIS A 145 3.86 9.33 -0.22
CA HIS A 145 4.60 9.90 -1.34
C HIS A 145 5.31 8.80 -2.14
N ASN A 146 5.41 9.00 -3.46
CA ASN A 146 6.29 8.20 -4.31
C ASN A 146 7.76 8.27 -3.84
N PHE A 147 8.47 7.16 -4.05
CA PHE A 147 9.93 7.12 -4.07
C PHE A 147 10.45 7.34 -5.49
N TYR A 148 11.58 8.03 -5.65
CA TYR A 148 12.15 8.40 -6.95
C TYR A 148 13.56 7.78 -7.10
N PRO A 149 13.67 6.62 -7.77
CA PRO A 149 14.95 5.90 -7.91
C PRO A 149 15.96 6.59 -8.86
N LEU A 150 15.48 7.46 -9.76
CA LEU A 150 16.32 8.31 -10.62
C LEU A 150 16.64 9.64 -9.92
N ASN A 151 17.72 10.31 -10.32
CA ASN A 151 18.10 11.64 -9.80
C ASN A 151 17.05 12.77 -10.01
N SER A 152 15.86 12.45 -10.54
CA SER A 152 14.70 13.33 -10.60
C SER A 152 14.01 13.45 -9.23
N GLN A 153 14.65 14.16 -8.32
CA GLN A 153 14.06 14.47 -7.00
C GLN A 153 12.90 15.46 -7.13
N ILE A 154 11.81 15.23 -6.39
CA ILE A 154 10.84 16.30 -6.12
C ILE A 154 11.57 17.43 -5.40
N LYS A 155 11.52 18.64 -5.96
CA LYS A 155 12.04 19.84 -5.30
C LYS A 155 11.32 20.06 -3.96
N ARG A 156 12.05 20.33 -2.88
CA ARG A 156 11.53 20.56 -1.51
C ARG A 156 10.31 21.50 -1.47
N ASN A 157 10.33 22.59 -2.24
CA ASN A 157 9.24 23.55 -2.30
C ASN A 157 7.95 22.98 -2.92
N THR A 158 8.08 22.01 -3.85
CA THR A 158 6.95 21.28 -4.43
C THR A 158 6.37 20.27 -3.45
N LEU A 159 7.21 19.67 -2.59
CA LEU A 159 6.75 18.75 -1.55
C LEU A 159 5.95 19.51 -0.47
N LEU A 160 6.46 20.64 0.01
CA LEU A 160 5.80 21.45 1.06
C LEU A 160 4.42 21.96 0.62
N LYS A 161 4.26 22.35 -0.65
CA LYS A 161 2.96 22.77 -1.22
C LYS A 161 1.92 21.64 -1.33
N LYS A 162 2.32 20.37 -1.23
CA LYS A 162 1.41 19.21 -1.28
C LYS A 162 0.94 18.77 0.11
N ILE A 163 1.62 19.23 1.16
CA ILE A 163 1.36 18.88 2.56
C ILE A 163 0.51 19.98 3.25
N SER A 164 0.61 21.23 2.78
CA SER A 164 -0.18 22.39 3.23
C SER A 164 -1.56 22.43 2.58
#